data_AF-A0A371EKS5-F1
#
_entry.id   AF-A0A371EKS5-F1
#
_cell.length_a   1.000
_cell.length_b   1.000
_cell.length_c   1.000
_cell.angle_alpha   90.00
_cell.angle_beta   90.00
_cell.angle_gamma   90.00
#
_symmetry.space_group_name_H-M   'P 1'
#
loop_
_entity.id
_entity.type
_entity.pdbx_description
1 polymer ?
#
loop_
_entity_poly.entity_id
_entity_poly.type
_entity_poly.pdbx_seq_one_letter_code
_entity_poly.pdbx_strand_id
1 'polypeptide(L)'
;MAPLWEGCDNHSELSISLAALSLKSDYNMSEGCFNHMVQLIGETMPKGNRMVTNFYHARKSVQILGFGCLKIDCCPKGCLLYYSENSNKTITKCL
;
A
#
# COMPACT_ATOMS: atom_id res chain seq x y z
N MET A 1 -10.07 2.49 15.75
CA MET A 1 -9.22 3.08 14.67
C MET A 1 -9.38 4.59 14.75
N ALA A 2 -8.29 5.35 14.72
CA ALA A 2 -8.37 6.80 14.86
C ALA A 2 -8.78 7.44 13.52
N PRO A 3 -9.65 8.47 13.50
CA PRO A 3 -10.16 9.09 12.26
C PRO A 3 -9.05 9.77 11.47
N LEU A 4 -9.25 10.18 10.22
CA LEU A 4 -8.17 10.79 9.44
C LEU A 4 -7.80 12.19 9.96
N TRP A 5 -8.77 12.92 10.48
CA TRP A 5 -8.62 14.12 11.30
C TRP A 5 -9.80 14.20 12.29
N GLU A 6 -9.82 15.20 13.18
CA GLU A 6 -10.93 15.38 14.12
C GLU A 6 -12.24 15.69 13.38
N GLY A 7 -13.28 14.88 13.59
CA GLY A 7 -14.55 14.98 12.87
C GLY A 7 -14.56 14.34 11.47
N CYS A 8 -13.56 13.54 11.11
CA CYS A 8 -13.59 12.73 9.89
C CYS A 8 -14.31 11.40 10.14
N ASP A 9 -15.52 11.26 9.61
CA ASP A 9 -16.33 10.03 9.79
C ASP A 9 -16.10 9.00 8.67
N ASN A 10 -15.56 9.45 7.53
CA ASN A 10 -15.44 8.62 6.33
C ASN A 10 -14.16 7.76 6.32
N HIS A 11 -13.09 8.26 6.92
CA HIS A 11 -11.79 7.61 6.85
C HIS A 11 -11.02 7.65 8.16
N SER A 12 -10.27 6.59 8.41
CA SER A 12 -9.12 6.52 9.30
C SER A 12 -7.82 6.57 8.49
N GLU A 13 -6.69 6.79 9.16
CA GLU A 13 -5.35 6.67 8.55
C GLU A 13 -5.15 5.33 7.84
N LEU A 14 -5.63 4.25 8.45
CA LEU A 14 -5.52 2.89 7.92
C LEU A 14 -6.35 2.70 6.65
N SER A 15 -7.62 3.13 6.67
CA SER A 15 -8.48 3.01 5.50
C SER A 15 -8.00 3.86 4.34
N ILE A 16 -7.47 5.07 4.59
CA ILE A 16 -6.95 5.92 3.51
C ILE A 16 -5.63 5.36 2.97
N SER A 17 -4.78 4.79 3.82
CA SER A 17 -3.55 4.12 3.40
C SER A 17 -3.84 2.96 2.44
N LEU A 18 -4.82 2.13 2.80
CA LEU A 18 -5.24 1.00 1.97
C LEU A 18 -5.82 1.48 0.63
N ALA A 19 -6.76 2.44 0.66
CA ALA A 19 -7.36 2.99 -0.56
C ALA A 19 -6.31 3.63 -1.48
N ALA A 20 -5.37 4.40 -0.92
CA ALA A 20 -4.29 5.02 -1.70
C ALA A 20 -3.38 3.97 -2.34
N LEU A 21 -3.00 2.92 -1.61
CA LEU A 21 -2.18 1.83 -2.14
C LEU A 21 -2.91 1.04 -3.25
N SER A 22 -4.22 0.81 -3.11
CA SER A 22 -5.05 0.23 -4.16
C SER A 22 -5.04 1.11 -5.41
N LEU A 23 -5.30 2.42 -5.29
CA LEU A 23 -5.23 3.36 -6.41
C LEU A 23 -3.86 3.34 -7.09
N LYS A 24 -2.77 3.31 -6.32
CA LYS A 24 -1.42 3.18 -6.89
C LYS A 24 -1.30 1.93 -7.76
N SER A 25 -1.80 0.79 -7.29
CA SER A 25 -1.72 -0.49 -7.97
C SER A 25 -2.61 -0.53 -9.21
N ASP A 26 -3.87 -0.10 -9.08
CA ASP A 26 -4.88 -0.15 -10.15
C ASP A 26 -4.49 0.70 -11.36
N TYR A 27 -3.82 1.82 -11.12
CA TYR A 27 -3.40 2.75 -12.17
C TYR A 27 -1.88 2.72 -12.45
N ASN A 28 -1.17 1.74 -11.87
CA ASN A 28 0.27 1.56 -12.01
C ASN A 28 1.06 2.88 -11.77
N MET A 29 0.61 3.68 -10.79
CA MET A 29 1.20 4.99 -10.51
C MET A 29 2.67 4.81 -10.10
N SER A 30 3.56 5.66 -10.62
CA SER A 30 4.94 5.68 -10.15
C SER A 30 5.01 6.05 -8.66
N GLU A 31 6.08 5.67 -7.96
CA GLU A 31 6.26 6.06 -6.56
C GLU A 31 6.34 7.59 -6.40
N GLY A 32 7.03 8.28 -7.31
CA GLY A 32 7.10 9.75 -7.31
C GLY A 32 5.73 10.40 -7.47
N CYS A 33 4.91 9.92 -8.43
CA CYS A 33 3.55 10.41 -8.63
C CYS A 33 2.69 10.19 -7.39
N PHE A 34 2.75 8.99 -6.80
CA PHE A 34 2.05 8.67 -5.56
C PHE A 34 2.43 9.61 -4.42
N ASN A 35 3.74 9.82 -4.19
CA ASN A 35 4.24 10.67 -3.11
C ASN A 35 3.77 12.11 -3.27
N HIS A 36 3.87 12.69 -4.47
CA HIS A 36 3.38 14.04 -4.74
C HIS A 36 1.87 14.16 -4.55
N MET A 37 1.10 13.16 -5.01
CA MET A 37 -0.36 13.16 -4.89
C MET A 37 -0.80 13.15 -3.41
N VAL A 38 -0.25 12.27 -2.58
CA VAL A 38 -0.68 12.17 -1.17
C VAL A 38 -0.25 13.38 -0.34
N GLN A 39 0.90 13.99 -0.66
CA GLN A 39 1.32 15.25 -0.06
C GLN A 39 0.35 16.38 -0.41
N LEU A 40 0.04 16.56 -1.70
CA LEU A 40 -0.89 17.59 -2.15
C LEU A 40 -2.27 17.43 -1.49
N ILE A 41 -2.79 16.20 -1.43
CA ILE A 41 -4.06 15.91 -0.74
C ILE A 41 -3.96 16.27 0.75
N GLY A 42 -2.89 15.88 1.43
CA GLY A 42 -2.67 16.18 2.85
C GLY A 42 -2.55 17.67 3.16
N GLU A 43 -1.99 18.47 2.24
CA GLU A 43 -1.90 19.93 2.35
C GLU A 43 -3.26 20.62 2.25
N THR A 44 -4.21 20.03 1.51
CA THR A 44 -5.59 20.55 1.40
C THR A 44 -6.48 20.17 2.59
N MET A 45 -6.03 19.26 3.46
CA MET A 45 -6.80 18.80 4.61
C MET A 45 -6.60 19.70 5.84
N PRO A 46 -7.50 19.63 6.84
CA PRO A 46 -7.35 20.39 8.09
C PRO A 46 -6.02 20.14 8.80
N LYS A 47 -5.59 21.11 9.60
CA LYS A 47 -4.39 20.99 10.43
C LYS A 47 -4.52 19.83 11.41
N GLY A 48 -3.47 19.02 11.54
CA GLY A 48 -3.47 17.84 12.40
C GLY A 48 -4.08 16.59 11.76
N ASN A 49 -4.29 16.59 10.44
CA ASN A 49 -4.66 15.38 9.72
C ASN A 49 -3.54 14.33 9.77
N ARG A 50 -3.95 13.08 9.57
CA ARG A 50 -3.11 11.88 9.54
C ARG A 50 -2.98 11.31 8.13
N MET A 51 -2.98 12.18 7.11
CA MET A 51 -2.76 11.72 5.74
C MET A 51 -1.38 11.09 5.61
N VAL A 52 -1.28 10.03 4.82
CA VAL A 52 0.00 9.40 4.51
C VAL A 52 0.86 10.35 3.68
N THR A 53 2.16 10.35 3.96
CA THR A 53 3.10 11.35 3.41
C THR A 53 3.92 10.82 2.24
N ASN A 54 3.97 9.49 2.07
CA ASN A 54 4.64 8.81 0.98
C ASN A 54 4.25 7.32 0.95
N PHE A 55 4.72 6.61 -0.08
CA PHE A 55 4.47 5.18 -0.29
C PHE A 55 4.92 4.31 0.88
N TYR A 56 6.08 4.59 1.46
CA TYR A 56 6.60 3.83 2.59
C TYR A 56 5.72 3.99 3.84
N HIS A 57 5.29 5.22 4.14
CA HIS A 57 4.38 5.51 5.25
C HIS A 57 3.06 4.74 5.08
N ALA A 58 2.41 4.86 3.91
CA ALA A 58 1.17 4.14 3.63
C ALA A 58 1.32 2.62 3.77
N ARG A 59 2.39 2.05 3.21
CA ARG A 59 2.66 0.61 3.31
C ARG A 59 2.92 0.17 4.74
N LYS A 60 3.66 0.97 5.52
CA LYS A 60 3.92 0.69 6.94
C LYS A 60 2.63 0.71 7.76
N SER A 61 1.74 1.69 7.50
CA SER A 61 0.45 1.78 8.19
C SER A 61 -0.40 0.51 7.97
N VAL A 62 -0.42 -0.03 6.74
CA VAL A 62 -1.13 -1.29 6.44
C VAL A 62 -0.44 -2.53 7.03
N GLN A 63 0.90 -2.58 7.04
CA GLN A 63 1.66 -3.72 7.58
C GLN A 63 1.46 -3.94 9.09
N ILE A 64 1.26 -2.88 9.87
CA ILE A 64 1.05 -2.96 11.32
C ILE A 64 -0.19 -3.81 11.68
N LEU A 65 -1.16 -3.93 10.77
CA LEU A 65 -2.38 -4.72 10.97
C LEU A 65 -2.26 -6.19 10.56
N GLY A 66 -1.07 -6.68 10.22
CA GLY A 66 -0.89 -8.07 9.78
C GLY A 66 -1.30 -8.32 8.33
N PHE A 67 -1.75 -7.29 7.61
CA PHE A 67 -1.75 -7.27 6.14
C PHE A 67 -0.31 -7.09 5.67
N GLY A 68 0.53 -8.09 5.91
CA GLY A 68 1.83 -8.17 5.28
C GLY A 68 1.59 -8.20 3.78
N CYS A 69 1.87 -7.09 3.09
CA CYS A 69 1.92 -7.09 1.63
C CYS A 69 2.83 -8.24 1.23
N LEU A 70 2.23 -9.31 0.72
CA LEU A 70 2.96 -10.47 0.26
C LEU A 70 3.73 -9.98 -0.95
N LYS A 71 5.02 -9.74 -0.77
CA LYS A 71 5.92 -9.51 -1.90
C LYS A 71 6.00 -10.84 -2.62
N ILE A 72 5.14 -11.02 -3.62
CA ILE A 72 5.34 -12.09 -4.58
C ILE A 72 6.46 -11.60 -5.48
N ASP A 73 7.64 -12.20 -5.35
CA ASP A 73 8.72 -11.96 -6.29
C ASP A 73 8.20 -12.31 -7.69
N CYS A 74 8.30 -11.38 -8.64
CA CYS A 74 7.97 -11.65 -10.04
C CYS A 74 9.22 -12.22 -10.71
N CYS A 75 9.03 -13.26 -11.52
CA CYS A 75 10.08 -13.72 -12.44
C CYS A 75 10.52 -12.56 -13.35
N PRO A 76 11.78 -12.49 -13.81
CA PRO A 76 12.23 -11.49 -14.79
C PRO A 76 11.38 -11.43 -16.07
N LYS A 77 10.61 -12.48 -16.36
CA LYS A 77 9.66 -12.56 -17.48
C LYS A 77 8.24 -12.06 -17.15
N GLY A 78 7.99 -11.57 -15.94
CA GLY A 78 6.68 -11.05 -15.49
C GLY A 78 5.72 -12.08 -14.91
N CYS A 79 6.14 -13.34 -14.77
CA CYS A 79 5.32 -14.43 -14.21
C CYS A 79 5.15 -14.32 -12.69
N LEU A 80 3.95 -14.66 -12.18
CA LEU A 80 3.66 -14.80 -10.75
C LEU A 80 4.31 -16.08 -10.21
N LEU A 81 5.12 -15.99 -9.14
CA LEU A 81 5.73 -17.16 -8.52
C LEU A 81 4.71 -17.88 -7.61
N TYR A 82 4.50 -19.18 -7.86
CA TYR A 82 3.64 -20.05 -7.06
C TYR A 82 4.49 -21.00 -6.21
N TYR A 83 4.33 -20.97 -4.87
CA TYR A 83 4.99 -21.90 -3.96
C TYR A 83 4.00 -23.01 -3.55
N SER A 84 4.23 -24.25 -3.97
CA SER A 84 3.45 -25.41 -3.50
C SER A 84 3.92 -25.84 -2.11
N GLU A 85 2.98 -26.18 -1.21
CA GLU A 85 3.25 -26.54 0.20
C GLU A 85 4.17 -27.75 0.42
N ASN A 86 4.44 -28.54 -0.63
CA ASN A 86 5.29 -29.71 -0.53
C ASN A 86 6.65 -29.48 -1.21
N SER A 87 7.71 -29.62 -0.42
CA SER A 87 9.13 -29.77 -0.76
C SER A 87 9.94 -28.49 -1.06
N ASN A 88 11.02 -28.33 -0.27
CA ASN A 88 12.22 -27.52 -0.47
C ASN A 88 12.10 -26.38 -1.47
N LYS A 89 11.98 -25.14 -0.95
CA LYS A 89 12.08 -23.81 -1.58
C LYS A 89 12.91 -23.75 -2.88
N THR A 90 12.40 -24.36 -3.93
CA THR A 90 12.98 -24.38 -5.27
C THR A 90 11.85 -23.91 -6.16
N ILE A 91 12.07 -22.82 -6.87
CA ILE A 91 11.10 -22.24 -7.80
C ILE A 91 10.81 -23.31 -8.86
N THR A 92 9.70 -24.02 -8.74
CA THR A 92 9.44 -25.19 -9.58
C THR A 92 8.80 -24.82 -10.92
N LYS A 93 8.00 -23.75 -11.01
CA LYS A 93 7.47 -23.23 -12.29
C LYS A 93 7.17 -21.73 -12.24
N CYS A 94 7.46 -21.05 -13.34
CA CYS A 94 6.92 -19.72 -13.68
C CYS A 94 5.69 -19.94 -14.58
N LEU A 95 4.55 -19.31 -14.26
CA LEU A 95 3.34 -19.29 -15.09
C LEU A 95 3.36 -18.12 -16.07
#